data_AF-A0A7K4G4I0-F1
#
_entry.id   AF-A0A7K4G4I0-F1
#
_cell.length_a   1.000
_cell.length_b   1.000
_cell.length_c   1.000
_cell.angle_alpha   90.00
_cell.angle_beta   90.00
_cell.angle_gamma   90.00
#
_symmetry.space_group_name_H-M   'P 1'
#
loop_
_entity.id
_entity.type
_entity.pdbx_description
1 polymer ?
#
loop_
_entity_poly.entity_id
_entity_poly.type
_entity_poly.pdbx_seq_one_letter_code
_entity_poly.pdbx_strand_id
1 'polypeptide(L)'
;MEERAGGIIYCKKPLRIALAKQNHQGWTFPKGHVDEGETHLETAERECKEETGLKTIKLVKEIKILNRKSRNQQTDLAISMYLFEALKPSELKEKPDSE
;
A
#
# COMPACT_ATOMS: atom_id res chain seq x y z
N MET A 1 -14.29 12.32 8.23
CA MET A 1 -13.56 11.97 7.00
C MET A 1 -12.57 10.90 7.40
N GLU A 2 -12.52 9.80 6.66
CA GLU A 2 -11.55 8.74 6.91
C GLU A 2 -10.33 8.99 6.03
N GLU A 3 -9.13 8.80 6.58
CA GLU A 3 -7.87 8.98 5.86
C GLU A 3 -7.09 7.68 5.83
N ARG A 4 -6.56 7.38 4.66
CA ARG A 4 -5.72 6.21 4.42
C ARG A 4 -4.50 6.63 3.64
N ALA A 5 -3.44 5.86 3.78
CA ALA A 5 -2.27 6.01 2.94
C ALA A 5 -1.70 4.65 2.52
N GLY A 6 -1.03 4.64 1.38
CA GLY A 6 -0.45 3.42 0.82
C GLY A 6 0.37 3.70 -0.43
N GLY A 7 0.71 2.65 -1.17
CA GLY A 7 1.63 2.81 -2.28
C GLY A 7 1.62 1.73 -3.35
N ILE A 8 2.10 2.13 -4.52
CA ILE A 8 2.50 1.22 -5.58
C ILE A 8 3.98 0.92 -5.37
N ILE A 9 4.32 -0.36 -5.21
CA ILE A 9 5.70 -0.77 -4.97
C ILE A 9 6.16 -1.61 -6.16
N TYR A 10 7.24 -1.19 -6.81
CA TYR A 10 7.82 -1.92 -7.94
C TYR A 10 9.22 -2.48 -7.64
N CYS A 11 9.52 -3.64 -8.21
CA CYS A 11 10.83 -4.27 -8.24
C CYS A 11 11.38 -4.16 -9.66
N LYS A 12 12.64 -3.78 -9.89
CA LYS A 12 13.16 -3.52 -11.25
C LYS A 12 13.53 -4.77 -12.06
N LYS A 13 13.91 -5.89 -11.43
CA LYS A 13 14.53 -7.03 -12.11
C LYS A 13 14.11 -8.40 -11.52
N PRO A 14 13.19 -9.13 -12.16
CA PRO A 14 12.31 -8.67 -13.25
C PRO A 14 11.35 -7.58 -12.77
N LEU A 15 10.74 -6.83 -13.70
CA LEU A 15 9.72 -5.85 -13.34
C LEU A 15 8.53 -6.56 -12.69
N ARG A 16 8.30 -6.31 -11.40
CA ARG A 16 7.17 -6.83 -10.63
C ARG A 16 6.52 -5.72 -9.83
N ILE A 17 5.24 -5.87 -9.52
CA ILE A 17 4.47 -4.98 -8.65
C ILE A 17 3.97 -5.77 -7.46
N ALA A 18 4.17 -5.26 -6.24
CA ALA A 18 3.63 -5.89 -5.05
C ALA A 18 2.15 -5.55 -4.88
N LEU A 19 1.34 -6.57 -4.62
CA LEU A 19 -0.09 -6.44 -4.35
C LEU A 19 -0.41 -7.10 -3.00
N ALA A 20 -1.36 -6.51 -2.28
CA ALA A 20 -1.95 -7.08 -1.08
C ALA A 20 -3.27 -7.77 -1.43
N LYS A 21 -3.53 -8.94 -0.83
CA LYS A 21 -4.82 -9.64 -0.95
C LYS A 21 -5.76 -9.13 0.14
N GLN A 22 -6.85 -8.48 -0.25
CA GLN A 22 -7.91 -8.07 0.67
C GLN A 22 -9.00 -9.14 0.74
N ASN A 23 -9.39 -9.51 1.97
CA ASN A 23 -10.49 -10.44 2.20
C ASN A 23 -11.74 -9.98 1.43
N HIS A 24 -12.28 -10.86 0.59
CA HIS A 24 -13.46 -10.66 -0.25
C HIS A 24 -13.35 -9.56 -1.34
N GLN A 25 -12.16 -9.00 -1.62
CA GLN A 25 -12.00 -7.92 -2.61
C GLN A 25 -10.92 -8.18 -3.67
N GLY A 26 -10.27 -9.34 -3.61
CA GLY A 26 -9.18 -9.68 -4.52
C GLY A 26 -7.91 -8.89 -4.20
N TRP A 27 -7.17 -8.55 -5.25
CA TRP A 27 -5.87 -7.90 -5.14
C TRP A 27 -5.99 -6.37 -5.18
N THR A 28 -5.21 -5.70 -4.35
CA THR A 28 -5.15 -4.24 -4.28
C THR A 28 -3.72 -3.77 -4.00
N PHE A 29 -3.49 -2.48 -4.10
CA PHE A 29 -2.24 -1.89 -3.62
C PHE A 29 -2.24 -1.80 -2.10
N PRO A 30 -1.08 -2.04 -1.46
CA PRO A 30 -1.01 -2.03 -0.01
C PRO A 30 -1.31 -0.65 0.56
N LYS A 31 -2.16 -0.61 1.59
CA LYS A 31 -2.66 0.63 2.21
C LYS A 31 -3.43 0.33 3.50
N GLY A 32 -3.45 1.29 4.41
CA GLY A 32 -4.28 1.24 5.62
C GLY A 32 -4.60 2.61 6.19
N HIS A 33 -5.07 2.63 7.43
CA HIS A 33 -5.55 3.84 8.09
C HIS A 33 -4.36 4.68 8.56
N VAL A 34 -4.51 6.00 8.50
CA VAL A 34 -3.56 6.93 9.12
C VAL A 34 -3.81 6.93 10.62
N ASP A 35 -2.80 6.55 11.40
CA ASP A 35 -2.87 6.54 12.85
C ASP A 35 -2.56 7.93 13.43
N GLU A 36 -2.97 8.18 14.68
CA GLU A 36 -2.75 9.47 15.33
C GLU A 36 -1.25 9.76 15.45
N GLY A 37 -0.84 10.92 14.93
CA GLY A 37 0.55 11.37 14.94
C GLY A 37 1.39 10.90 13.76
N GLU A 38 0.88 10.06 12.86
CA GLU A 38 1.57 9.68 11.63
C GLU A 38 1.31 10.70 10.49
N THR A 39 2.34 10.97 9.69
CA THR A 39 2.14 11.57 8.37
C THR A 39 1.63 10.52 7.37
N HIS A 40 0.94 10.94 6.32
CA HIS A 40 0.49 10.01 5.26
C HIS A 40 1.64 9.21 4.63
N LEU A 41 2.84 9.79 4.53
CA LEU A 41 4.01 9.07 4.03
C LEU A 41 4.47 7.97 5.00
N GLU A 42 4.54 8.28 6.30
CA GLU A 42 4.91 7.31 7.34
C GLU A 42 3.91 6.15 7.38
N THR A 43 2.61 6.45 7.37
CA THR A 43 1.56 5.43 7.26
C THR A 43 1.72 4.60 5.99
N ALA A 44 1.93 5.24 4.83
CA ALA A 44 2.10 4.52 3.56
C ALA A 44 3.29 3.56 3.62
N GLU A 45 4.41 3.98 4.20
CA GLU A 45 5.58 3.12 4.35
C GLU A 45 5.31 1.96 5.31
N ARG A 46 4.69 2.21 6.48
CA ARG A 46 4.34 1.19 7.47
C ARG A 46 3.43 0.12 6.86
N GLU A 47 2.31 0.55 6.28
CA GLU A 47 1.30 -0.33 5.66
C GLU A 47 1.89 -1.14 4.50
N CYS A 48 2.71 -0.51 3.65
CA CYS A 48 3.44 -1.20 2.59
C CYS A 48 4.33 -2.32 3.14
N LYS A 49 5.07 -2.07 4.23
CA LYS A 49 5.96 -3.05 4.85
C LYS A 49 5.16 -4.18 5.52
N GLU A 50 4.08 -3.86 6.21
CA GLU A 50 3.24 -4.82 6.92
C GLU A 50 2.50 -5.77 5.97
N GLU A 51 1.83 -5.24 4.94
CA GLU A 51 0.99 -6.04 4.05
C GLU A 51 1.80 -6.86 3.03
N THR A 52 3.01 -6.41 2.66
CA THR A 52 3.85 -7.08 1.64
C THR A 52 5.04 -7.86 2.22
N GLY A 53 5.45 -7.53 3.45
CA GLY A 53 6.65 -8.08 4.09
C GLY A 53 7.97 -7.48 3.61
N LEU A 54 7.96 -6.58 2.63
CA LEU A 54 9.14 -5.84 2.21
C LEU A 54 9.63 -4.98 3.37
N LYS A 55 10.92 -5.02 3.69
CA LYS A 55 11.50 -4.20 4.78
C LYS A 55 12.12 -2.93 4.24
N THR A 56 12.70 -3.03 3.04
CA THR A 56 13.48 -1.96 2.44
C THR A 56 12.82 -1.42 1.17
N ILE A 57 12.00 -0.39 1.33
CA ILE A 57 11.40 0.37 0.22
C ILE A 57 11.93 1.80 0.22
N LYS A 58 12.03 2.40 -0.97
CA LYS A 58 12.49 3.78 -1.16
C LYS A 58 11.39 4.60 -1.82
N LEU A 59 11.03 5.74 -1.23
CA LEU A 59 10.13 6.70 -1.86
C LEU A 59 10.74 7.19 -3.18
N VAL A 60 9.97 7.08 -4.25
CA VAL A 60 10.31 7.59 -5.58
C VAL A 60 9.55 8.88 -5.84
N LYS A 61 8.23 8.89 -5.58
CA LYS A 61 7.37 10.01 -5.89
C LYS A 61 6.02 9.92 -5.14
N GLU A 62 5.47 11.06 -4.74
CA GLU A 62 4.06 11.18 -4.38
C GLU A 62 3.18 11.18 -5.66
N ILE A 63 2.16 10.32 -5.69
CA ILE A 63 1.34 10.13 -6.91
C ILE A 63 0.13 11.07 -6.90
N LYS A 64 -0.85 10.79 -6.03
CA LYS A 64 -2.11 11.53 -5.93
C LYS A 64 -2.89 11.10 -4.69
N ILE A 65 -3.84 11.95 -4.30
CA ILE A 65 -4.90 11.60 -3.36
C ILE A 65 -6.12 11.11 -4.15
N LEU A 66 -6.66 9.96 -3.75
CA LEU A 66 -7.90 9.40 -4.29
C LEU A 66 -9.05 9.65 -3.31
N ASN A 67 -10.11 10.30 -3.77
CA ASN A 67 -11.31 10.53 -2.96
C ASN A 67 -12.44 9.60 -3.42
N ARG A 68 -13.05 8.88 -2.48
CA ARG A 68 -14.25 8.07 -2.73
C ARG A 68 -15.09 7.93 -1.45
N LYS A 69 -16.29 7.38 -1.56
CA LYS A 69 -17.03 6.92 -0.39
C LYS A 69 -16.42 5.64 0.19
N SER A 70 -16.46 5.53 1.51
CA SER A 70 -16.11 4.29 2.22
C SER A 70 -17.08 3.16 1.85
N ARG A 71 -16.73 1.93 2.25
CA ARG A 71 -17.47 0.72 1.82
C ARG A 71 -18.95 0.75 2.23
N ASN A 72 -19.28 1.32 3.39
CA ASN A 72 -20.65 1.43 3.87
C ASN A 72 -21.36 2.70 3.37
N GLN A 73 -20.71 3.49 2.51
CA GLN A 73 -21.17 4.78 1.97
C GLN A 73 -21.45 5.87 3.01
N GLN A 74 -21.09 5.67 4.28
CA GLN A 74 -21.41 6.61 5.36
C GLN A 74 -20.38 7.75 5.46
N THR A 75 -19.15 7.52 5.01
CA THR A 75 -18.05 8.47 5.19
C THR A 75 -17.28 8.71 3.88
N ASP A 76 -16.83 9.94 3.68
CA ASP A 76 -15.81 10.25 2.67
C ASP A 76 -14.46 9.71 3.11
N LEU A 77 -13.76 9.08 2.15
CA LEU A 77 -12.47 8.43 2.31
C LEU A 77 -11.47 9.07 1.35
N ALA A 78 -10.39 9.62 1.91
CA ALA A 78 -9.23 10.08 1.17
C ALA A 78 -8.10 9.03 1.28
N ILE A 79 -7.47 8.70 0.14
CA ILE A 79 -6.36 7.73 0.08
C ILE A 79 -5.16 8.40 -0.56
N SER A 80 -4.14 8.71 0.23
CA SER A 80 -2.85 9.25 -0.23
C SER A 80 -1.98 8.13 -0.79
N MET A 81 -1.60 8.23 -2.06
CA MET A 81 -0.84 7.18 -2.76
C MET A 81 0.57 7.65 -3.15
N TYR A 82 1.55 6.79 -2.87
CA TYR A 82 2.96 7.00 -3.17
C TYR A 82 3.52 5.92 -4.10
N LEU A 83 4.59 6.23 -4.81
CA LEU A 83 5.37 5.28 -5.61
C LEU A 83 6.64 4.93 -4.85
N PHE A 84 6.86 3.64 -4.63
CA PHE A 84 8.03 3.10 -3.96
C PHE A 84 8.80 2.13 -4.86
N GLU A 85 10.12 2.11 -4.70
CA GLU A 85 10.99 1.08 -5.24
C GLU A 85 11.38 0.10 -4.12
N ALA A 86 11.17 -1.20 -4.34
CA ALA A 86 11.70 -2.23 -3.45
C ALA A 86 13.20 -2.43 -3.72
N LEU A 87 14.04 -2.13 -2.73
CA LEU A 87 15.50 -2.24 -2.87
C LEU A 87 16.00 -3.69 -2.72
N LYS A 88 15.23 -4.54 -2.05
CA LYS A 88 15.51 -5.97 -1.85
C LYS A 88 14.28 -6.81 -2.21
N PRO A 89 14.06 -7.12 -3.50
CA PRO A 89 12.89 -7.87 -3.95
C PRO A 89 12.73 -9.26 -3.31
N SER A 90 13.82 -9.88 -2.85
CA SER A 90 13.81 -11.17 -2.14
C SER A 90 13.10 -11.12 -0.78
N GLU A 91 12.79 -9.92 -0.25
CA GLU A 91 12.02 -9.75 0.99
C GLU A 91 10.51 -9.88 0.77
N LEU A 92 10.04 -9.83 -0.48
CA LEU A 92 8.62 -9.91 -0.79
C LEU A 92 8.05 -11.26 -0.32
N LYS A 93 7.02 -11.21 0.53
CA LYS A 93 6.32 -12.42 0.93
C LYS A 93 5.43 -12.88 -0.20
N GLU A 94 5.84 -13.93 -0.89
CA GLU A 94 4.93 -14.66 -1.77
C GLU A 94 3.93 -15.41 -0.89
N LYS A 95 2.64 -15.07 -1.01
CA LYS A 95 1.59 -15.96 -0.52
C LYS A 95 1.43 -17.05 -1.58
N PRO A 96 1.61 -18.34 -1.25
CA PRO A 96 1.29 -19.40 -2.20
C PRO A 96 -0.16 -19.22 -2.64
N ASP A 97 -0.42 -19.48 -3.93
CA ASP A 97 -1.79 -19.58 -4.42
C ASP A 97 -2.48 -20.66 -3.57
N SER A 98 -3.41 -20.23 -2.72
CA SER A 98 -4.26 -21.15 -1.98
C SER A 98 -5.08 -21.92 -3.02
N GLU A 99 -4.83 -23.23 -3.14
CA GLU A 99 -5.69 -24.20 -3.84
C GLU A 99 -7.17 -24.04 -3.43
#